data_AF-A0A268U248-F1
#
_entry.id   AF-A0A268U248-F1
#
_cell.length_a   1.000
_cell.length_b   1.000
_cell.length_c   1.000
_cell.angle_alpha   90.00
_cell.angle_beta   90.00
_cell.angle_gamma   90.00
#
_symmetry.space_group_name_H-M   'P 1'
#
loop_
_entity.id
_entity.type
_entity.pdbx_description
1 polymer ?
#
loop_
_entity_poly.entity_id
_entity_poly.type
_entity_poly.pdbx_seq_one_letter_code
_entity_poly.pdbx_strand_id
1 'polypeptide(L)'
;MEQDDKQTKLYQELLSQNDDLQDEIRDLEAQIFDLLQVSLHFAGVKKDYMQEALEGYMELLGEEKDDAEYSVHEIIALIKKMKAKSPHFFNK
;
A
#
# COMPACT_ATOMS: atom_id res chain seq x y z
N MET A 1 -7.84 -42.06 18.76
CA MET A 1 -9.03 -41.19 18.71
C MET A 1 -8.78 -39.84 19.36
N GLU A 2 -8.27 -39.73 20.60
CA GLU A 2 -8.02 -38.42 21.24
C GLU A 2 -6.92 -37.54 20.59
N GLN A 3 -5.88 -38.13 19.98
CA GLN A 3 -4.82 -37.35 19.33
C GLN A 3 -5.27 -36.73 18.00
N ASP A 4 -6.15 -37.41 17.25
CA ASP A 4 -6.70 -36.95 15.97
C ASP A 4 -7.63 -35.74 16.14
N ASP A 5 -8.41 -35.75 17.23
CA ASP A 5 -9.34 -34.67 17.59
C ASP A 5 -8.58 -33.40 18.03
N LYS A 6 -7.49 -33.57 18.80
CA LYS A 6 -6.60 -32.47 19.19
C LYS A 6 -5.88 -31.85 17.99
N GLN A 7 -5.42 -32.67 17.05
CA GLN A 7 -4.73 -32.20 15.85
C GLN A 7 -5.69 -31.44 14.91
N THR A 8 -6.92 -31.94 14.75
CA THR A 8 -7.97 -31.27 13.97
C THR A 8 -8.32 -29.91 14.56
N LYS A 9 -8.50 -29.84 15.89
CA LYS A 9 -8.79 -28.58 16.59
C LYS A 9 -7.66 -27.55 16.45
N LEU A 10 -6.41 -28.00 16.59
CA LEU A 10 -5.24 -27.14 16.39
C LEU A 10 -5.17 -26.57 14.96
N TYR A 11 -5.45 -27.40 13.96
CA TYR A 11 -5.46 -26.95 12.56
C TYR A 11 -6.55 -25.90 12.30
N GLN A 12 -7.75 -26.09 12.85
CA GLN A 12 -8.83 -25.12 12.75
C GLN A 12 -8.48 -23.79 13.43
N GLU A 13 -7.83 -23.84 14.60
CA GLU A 13 -7.39 -22.64 15.31
C GLU A 13 -6.31 -21.87 14.52
N LEU A 14 -5.36 -22.58 13.90
CA LEU A 14 -4.36 -21.97 13.01
C LEU A 14 -4.97 -21.34 11.76
N LEU A 15 -5.98 -21.97 11.16
CA LEU A 15 -6.70 -21.39 10.02
C LEU A 15 -7.44 -20.10 10.43
N SER A 16 -8.16 -20.12 11.55
CA SER A 16 -8.84 -18.93 12.07
C SER A 16 -7.87 -17.78 12.34
N GLN A 17 -6.72 -18.08 12.95
CA GLN A 17 -5.67 -17.08 13.16
C GLN A 17 -5.10 -16.53 11.85
N ASN A 18 -5.01 -17.37 10.80
CA ASN A 18 -4.57 -16.91 9.49
C ASN A 18 -5.59 -15.97 8.86
N ASP A 19 -6.88 -16.29 8.96
CA ASP A 19 -7.97 -15.47 8.44
C ASP A 19 -8.00 -14.10 9.16
N ASP A 20 -7.86 -14.08 10.49
CA ASP A 20 -7.80 -12.85 11.28
C ASP A 20 -6.62 -11.96 10.85
N LEU A 21 -5.44 -12.56 10.61
CA LEU A 21 -4.27 -11.83 10.12
C LEU A 21 -4.47 -11.30 8.68
N GLN A 22 -5.15 -12.05 7.82
CA GLN A 22 -5.47 -11.59 6.46
C GLN A 22 -6.45 -10.41 6.48
N ASP A 23 -7.42 -10.41 7.40
CA ASP A 23 -8.32 -9.28 7.62
C ASP A 23 -7.56 -8.03 8.08
N GLU A 24 -6.66 -8.17 9.06
CA GLU A 24 -5.84 -7.06 9.54
C GLU A 24 -4.93 -6.48 8.43
N ILE A 25 -4.33 -7.34 7.60
CA ILE A 25 -3.53 -6.91 6.44
C ILE A 25 -4.37 -6.09 5.46
N ARG A 26 -5.58 -6.56 5.11
CA ARG A 26 -6.48 -5.85 4.20
C ARG A 26 -6.89 -4.48 4.74
N ASP A 27 -7.17 -4.40 6.04
CA ASP A 27 -7.52 -3.13 6.69
C ASP A 27 -6.35 -2.15 6.68
N LEU A 28 -5.12 -2.63 6.91
CA LEU A 28 -3.90 -1.81 6.84
C LEU A 28 -3.61 -1.34 5.41
N GLU A 29 -3.77 -2.22 4.40
CA GLU A 29 -3.62 -1.86 2.99
C GLU A 29 -4.58 -0.74 2.59
N ALA A 30 -5.85 -0.83 3.00
CA ALA A 30 -6.85 0.20 2.74
C ALA A 30 -6.46 1.55 3.39
N GLN A 31 -6.00 1.51 4.65
CA GLN A 31 -5.55 2.72 5.37
C GLN A 31 -4.32 3.35 4.71
N ILE A 32 -3.35 2.55 4.27
CA ILE A 32 -2.15 3.02 3.56
C ILE A 32 -2.56 3.69 2.24
N PHE A 33 -3.48 3.09 1.49
CA PHE A 33 -3.97 3.63 0.24
C PHE A 33 -4.69 4.98 0.42
N ASP A 34 -5.49 5.12 1.47
CA ASP A 34 -6.14 6.39 1.82
C ASP A 34 -5.10 7.45 2.22
N LEU A 35 -4.10 7.09 3.04
CA LEU A 35 -3.02 8.00 3.42
C LEU A 35 -2.18 8.43 2.21
N LEU A 36 -2.00 7.56 1.21
CA LEU A 36 -1.32 7.90 -0.04
C LEU A 36 -2.13 8.94 -0.84
N GLN A 37 -3.44 8.75 -0.98
CA GLN A 37 -4.32 9.73 -1.62
C GLN A 37 -4.29 11.09 -0.90
N VAL A 38 -4.32 11.08 0.43
CA VAL A 38 -4.18 12.29 1.25
C VAL A 38 -2.82 12.96 1.00
N SER A 39 -1.75 12.18 0.95
CA SER A 39 -0.40 12.69 0.68
C SER A 39 -0.29 13.34 -0.70
N LEU A 40 -0.87 12.71 -1.73
CA LEU A 40 -0.92 13.25 -3.09
C LEU A 40 -1.78 14.51 -3.17
N HIS A 41 -2.92 14.53 -2.48
CA HIS A 41 -3.78 15.71 -2.37
C HIS A 41 -3.00 16.90 -1.80
N PHE A 42 -2.32 16.72 -0.67
CA PHE A 42 -1.51 17.78 -0.06
C PHE A 42 -0.22 18.09 -0.85
N ALA A 43 0.26 17.16 -1.68
CA ALA A 43 1.32 17.44 -2.64
C ALA A 43 0.85 18.33 -3.81
N GLY A 44 -0.45 18.59 -3.94
CA GLY A 44 -1.03 19.47 -4.95
C GLY A 44 -1.57 18.76 -6.19
N VAL A 45 -1.78 17.43 -6.14
CA VAL A 45 -2.44 16.69 -7.22
C VAL A 45 -3.88 17.18 -7.36
N LYS A 46 -4.30 17.48 -8.58
CA LYS A 46 -5.68 17.87 -8.88
C LYS A 46 -6.59 16.64 -8.75
N LYS A 47 -7.80 16.85 -8.24
CA LYS A 47 -8.79 15.79 -8.05
C LYS A 47 -9.03 14.95 -9.32
N ASP A 48 -9.09 15.61 -10.48
CA ASP A 48 -9.36 14.97 -11.77
C ASP A 48 -8.19 14.09 -12.28
N TYR A 49 -7.01 14.19 -11.66
CA TYR A 49 -5.82 13.39 -11.99
C TYR A 49 -5.41 12.46 -10.83
N MET A 50 -6.25 12.27 -9.81
CA MET A 50 -5.86 11.48 -8.64
C MET A 50 -5.59 10.01 -9.00
N GLN A 51 -6.43 9.43 -9.85
CA GLN A 51 -6.27 8.04 -10.26
C GLN A 51 -4.99 7.85 -11.08
N GLU A 52 -4.74 8.71 -12.06
CA GLU A 52 -3.54 8.66 -12.90
C GLU A 52 -2.27 8.96 -12.08
N ALA A 53 -2.37 9.82 -11.07
CA ALA A 53 -1.27 10.04 -10.13
C ALA A 53 -0.98 8.79 -9.28
N LEU A 54 -2.00 8.07 -8.79
CA LEU A 54 -1.82 6.82 -8.07
C LEU A 54 -1.17 5.75 -8.96
N GLU A 55 -1.69 5.56 -10.17
CA GLU A 55 -1.12 4.62 -11.15
C GLU A 55 0.35 4.95 -11.43
N GLY A 56 0.66 6.22 -11.71
CA GLY A 56 2.03 6.68 -11.92
C GLY A 56 2.93 6.53 -10.70
N TYR A 57 2.39 6.66 -9.48
CA TYR A 57 3.15 6.37 -8.26
C TYR A 57 3.53 4.89 -8.18
N MET A 58 2.59 3.97 -8.45
CA MET A 58 2.81 2.53 -8.40
C MET A 58 3.83 2.07 -9.46
N GLU A 59 3.77 2.64 -10.67
CA GLU A 59 4.77 2.39 -11.71
C GLU A 59 6.16 2.83 -11.25
N LEU A 60 6.29 4.01 -10.64
CA LEU A 60 7.56 4.51 -10.13
C LEU A 60 8.11 3.69 -8.98
N LEU A 61 7.24 3.15 -8.13
CA LEU A 61 7.62 2.26 -7.05
C LEU A 61 8.18 0.94 -7.61
N GLY A 62 7.59 0.40 -8.68
CA GLY A 62 8.10 -0.79 -9.36
C GLY A 62 9.39 -0.58 -10.18
N GLU A 63 9.78 0.68 -10.44
CA GLU A 63 11.08 1.02 -11.04
C GLU A 63 12.23 1.03 -10.01
N GLU A 64 11.93 1.11 -8.71
CA GLU A 64 12.92 1.04 -7.64
C GLU A 64 13.48 -0.39 -7.52
N LYS A 65 14.70 -0.55 -6.99
CA LYS A 65 15.26 -1.89 -6.78
C LYS A 65 14.47 -2.58 -5.66
N ASP A 66 14.22 -3.89 -5.79
CA ASP A 66 13.50 -4.72 -4.81
C ASP A 66 14.02 -4.65 -3.36
N ASP A 67 15.21 -4.09 -3.13
CA ASP A 67 15.88 -3.98 -1.83
C ASP A 67 15.80 -2.58 -1.20
N ALA A 68 15.02 -1.68 -1.81
CA ALA A 68 14.77 -0.33 -1.29
C ALA A 68 13.83 -0.40 -0.06
N GLU A 69 14.19 0.29 1.02
CA GLU A 69 13.46 0.24 2.28
C GLU A 69 12.32 1.26 2.26
N TYR A 70 11.09 0.77 2.11
CA TYR A 70 9.88 1.61 2.09
C TYR A 70 9.83 2.55 3.29
N SER A 71 10.15 3.82 3.04
CA SER A 71 10.31 4.83 4.09
C SER A 71 9.71 6.17 3.68
N VAL A 72 9.51 7.04 4.66
CA VAL A 72 9.02 8.42 4.42
C VAL A 72 9.91 9.16 3.40
N HIS A 73 11.22 8.92 3.41
CA HIS A 73 12.15 9.54 2.47
C HIS A 73 11.90 9.10 1.03
N GLU A 74 11.60 7.81 0.82
CA GLU A 74 11.27 7.25 -0.49
C GLU A 74 9.92 7.75 -1.01
N ILE A 75 8.90 7.79 -0.15
CA ILE A 75 7.59 8.36 -0.53
C ILE A 75 7.76 9.81 -1.01
N ILE A 76 8.54 10.62 -0.28
CA ILE A 76 8.85 12.00 -0.68
C ILE A 76 9.62 12.05 -2.00
N ALA A 77 10.60 11.16 -2.18
CA ALA A 77 11.40 11.09 -3.41
C ALA A 77 10.54 10.71 -4.63
N LEU A 78 9.65 9.73 -4.48
CA LEU A 78 8.70 9.30 -5.51
C LEU A 78 7.75 10.44 -5.88
N ILE A 79 7.15 11.13 -4.91
CA ILE A 79 6.28 12.30 -5.18
C ILE A 79 7.05 13.40 -5.90
N LYS A 80 8.32 13.66 -5.54
CA LYS A 80 9.18 14.61 -6.26
C LYS A 80 9.45 14.16 -7.70
N LYS A 81 9.72 12.88 -7.92
CA LYS A 81 9.93 12.27 -9.25
C LYS A 81 8.65 12.37 -10.09
N MET A 82 7.48 12.13 -9.50
CA MET A 82 6.18 12.35 -10.16
C MET A 82 5.98 13.81 -10.56
N LYS A 83 6.27 14.77 -9.67
CA LYS A 83 6.17 16.21 -10.01
C LYS A 83 7.06 16.58 -11.21
N ALA A 84 8.24 15.97 -11.32
CA ALA A 84 9.15 16.20 -12.43
C ALA A 84 8.69 15.52 -13.73
N LYS A 85 8.23 14.26 -13.68
CA LYS A 85 7.78 13.50 -14.87
C LYS A 85 6.41 13.97 -15.39
N SER A 86 5.47 14.24 -14.49
CA SER A 86 4.07 14.54 -14.80
C SER A 86 3.60 15.82 -14.11
N PRO A 87 4.19 16.99 -14.41
CA PRO A 87 3.84 18.25 -13.76
C PRO A 87 2.38 18.66 -13.97
N HIS A 88 1.73 18.16 -15.02
CA HIS A 88 0.33 18.46 -15.34
C HIS A 88 -0.68 17.92 -14.31
N PHE A 89 -0.32 16.86 -13.57
CA PHE A 89 -1.11 16.34 -12.45
C PHE A 89 -1.20 17.34 -11.29
N PHE A 90 -0.16 18.16 -11.13
CA PHE A 90 0.01 19.07 -10.01
C PHE A 90 -0.46 20.48 -10.40
N ASN A 91 -1.02 21.21 -9.42
CA ASN A 91 -1.26 22.64 -9.55
C ASN A 91 0.04 23.45 -9.41
N LYS A 92 0.02 24.69 -9.92
CA LYS A 92 0.94 25.76 -9.53
C LYS A 92 0.46 26.41 -8.23
#